data_AF-A0A962JN06-F1
#
_entry.id   AF-A0A962JN06-F1
#
_cell.length_a   1.000
_cell.length_b   1.000
_cell.length_c   1.000
_cell.angle_alpha   90.00
_cell.angle_beta   90.00
_cell.angle_gamma   90.00
#
_symmetry.space_group_name_H-M   'P 1'
#
loop_
_entity.id
_entity.type
_entity.pdbx_description
1 polymer ?
#
loop_
_entity_poly.entity_id
_entity_poly.type
_entity_poly.pdbx_seq_one_letter_code
_entity_poly.pdbx_strand_id
1 'polypeptide(L)'
;AQLVVDQGYTVRDAADAMGVGKSTMDKWVRQLREERAGKSPKATPMTPEQQKILELEKKIKRIEEEKEILKKATALLMSDSLSNSR
;
A
#
# COMPACT_ATOMS: atom_id res chain seq x y z
N ALA A 1 0.71 12.71 -11.78
CA ALA A 1 -0.21 12.50 -12.93
C ALA A 1 -1.42 13.43 -12.87
N GLN A 2 -2.16 13.47 -11.75
CA GLN A 2 -3.29 14.40 -11.55
C GLN A 2 -2.93 15.87 -11.85
N LEU A 3 -1.76 16.33 -11.38
CA LEU A 3 -1.25 17.70 -11.62
C LEU A 3 -1.09 18.05 -13.11
N VAL A 4 -0.70 17.09 -13.94
CA VAL A 4 -0.53 17.29 -15.39
C VAL A 4 -1.88 17.28 -16.11
N VAL A 5 -2.80 16.42 -15.68
CA VAL A 5 -4.08 16.21 -16.35
C VAL A 5 -5.13 17.25 -15.93
N ASP A 6 -5.10 17.71 -14.67
CA ASP A 6 -6.10 18.63 -14.11
C ASP A 6 -5.59 20.05 -13.91
N GLN A 7 -4.31 20.24 -13.60
CA GLN A 7 -3.75 21.56 -13.25
C GLN A 7 -2.86 22.16 -14.36
N GLY A 8 -2.76 21.50 -15.52
CA GLY A 8 -2.02 22.02 -16.68
C GLY A 8 -0.49 22.05 -16.53
N TYR A 9 0.06 21.40 -15.49
CA TYR A 9 1.51 21.30 -15.31
C TYR A 9 2.14 20.48 -16.44
N THR A 10 3.36 20.83 -16.84
CA THR A 10 4.09 19.97 -17.80
C THR A 10 4.48 18.65 -17.13
N VAL A 11 4.62 17.59 -17.93
CA VAL A 11 5.08 16.27 -17.45
C VAL A 11 6.42 16.38 -16.72
N ARG A 12 7.27 17.32 -17.12
CA ARG A 12 8.58 17.57 -16.50
C ARG A 12 8.44 18.19 -15.12
N ASP A 13 7.66 19.26 -15.00
CA ASP A 13 7.50 19.95 -13.71
C ASP A 13 6.78 19.07 -12.68
N ALA A 14 5.81 18.27 -13.14
CA ALA A 14 5.16 17.29 -12.28
C ALA A 14 6.10 16.15 -11.86
N ALA A 15 7.00 15.72 -12.75
CA ALA A 15 8.00 14.71 -12.44
C ALA A 15 8.99 15.21 -11.39
N ASP A 16 9.48 16.45 -11.56
CA ASP A 16 10.40 17.11 -10.63
C ASP A 16 9.73 17.36 -9.27
N ALA A 17 8.47 17.84 -9.24
CA ALA A 17 7.71 18.07 -8.01
C ALA A 17 7.42 16.78 -7.22
N MET A 18 7.29 15.65 -7.90
CA MET A 18 7.02 14.34 -7.29
C MET A 18 8.29 13.51 -7.08
N GLY A 19 9.46 14.00 -7.49
CA GLY A 19 10.73 13.29 -7.40
C GLY A 19 10.80 11.99 -8.22
N VAL A 20 10.05 11.90 -9.33
CA VAL A 20 10.01 10.70 -10.19
C VAL A 20 10.63 10.99 -11.55
N GLY A 21 11.13 9.95 -12.23
CA GLY A 21 11.66 10.09 -13.60
C GLY A 21 10.59 10.51 -14.60
N LYS A 22 10.98 11.33 -15.60
CA LYS A 22 10.08 11.83 -16.67
C LYS A 22 9.32 10.69 -17.38
N SER A 23 9.98 9.58 -17.67
CA SER A 23 9.38 8.41 -18.33
C SER A 23 8.30 7.74 -17.47
N THR A 24 8.49 7.70 -16.15
CA THR A 24 7.50 7.19 -15.19
C THR A 24 6.29 8.10 -15.13
N MET A 25 6.50 9.43 -15.06
CA MET A 25 5.41 10.40 -15.05
C MET A 25 4.60 10.36 -16.35
N ASP A 26 5.27 10.25 -17.50
CA ASP A 26 4.62 10.15 -18.82
C ASP A 26 3.71 8.91 -18.91
N LYS A 27 4.20 7.75 -18.44
CA LYS A 27 3.43 6.50 -18.37
C LYS A 27 2.19 6.66 -17.49
N TRP A 28 2.32 7.26 -16.31
CA TRP A 28 1.18 7.49 -15.42
C TRP A 28 0.16 8.49 -15.98
N VAL A 29 0.62 9.52 -16.69
CA VAL A 29 -0.28 10.48 -17.37
C VAL A 29 -1.05 9.80 -18.49
N ARG A 30 -0.40 8.94 -19.29
CA ARG A 30 -1.07 8.17 -20.34
C ARG A 30 -2.11 7.21 -19.76
N GLN A 31 -1.76 6.49 -18.71
CA GLN A 31 -2.68 5.59 -18.01
C GLN A 31 -3.90 6.34 -17.45
N LEU A 32 -3.69 7.47 -16.78
CA LEU A 32 -4.78 8.28 -16.22
C LEU A 32 -5.71 8.83 -17.32
N ARG A 33 -5.18 9.18 -18.50
CA ARG A 33 -5.98 9.59 -19.66
C ARG A 33 -6.81 8.44 -20.24
N GLU A 34 -6.25 7.23 -20.29
CA GLU A 34 -6.95 6.03 -20.75
C GLU A 34 -8.09 5.64 -19.79
N GLU A 35 -7.83 5.68 -18.48
CA GLU A 35 -8.85 5.44 -17.44
C GLU A 35 -10.01 6.43 -17.54
N ARG A 36 -9.73 7.73 -17.76
CA ARG A 36 -10.77 8.76 -17.98
C ARG A 36 -11.53 8.60 -19.29
N ALA A 37 -10.90 8.03 -20.31
CA ALA A 37 -11.55 7.69 -21.57
C ALA A 37 -12.42 6.42 -21.48
N GLY A 38 -12.64 5.89 -20.27
CA GLY A 38 -13.42 4.68 -20.03
C GLY A 38 -12.72 3.40 -20.49
N LYS A 39 -11.44 3.47 -20.84
CA LYS A 39 -10.64 2.28 -21.13
C LYS A 39 -10.16 1.73 -19.81
N SER A 40 -10.85 0.69 -19.33
CA SER A 40 -10.37 -0.07 -18.18
C SER A 40 -8.94 -0.54 -18.47
N PRO A 41 -7.97 -0.30 -17.58
CA PRO A 41 -6.63 -0.80 -17.76
C PRO A 41 -6.75 -2.32 -17.93
N LYS A 42 -6.27 -2.85 -19.06
CA LYS A 42 -6.11 -4.30 -19.24
C LYS A 42 -5.35 -4.75 -18.01
N ALA A 43 -5.97 -5.59 -17.18
CA ALA A 43 -5.40 -6.07 -15.94
C ALA A 43 -3.96 -6.47 -16.22
N THR A 44 -3.01 -5.63 -15.78
CA THR A 44 -1.61 -5.96 -15.93
C THR A 44 -1.43 -7.25 -15.14
N PRO A 45 -0.85 -8.31 -15.72
CA PRO A 45 -0.45 -9.47 -14.95
C PRO A 45 0.28 -8.94 -13.71
N MET A 46 -0.20 -9.32 -12.52
CA MET A 46 0.26 -8.75 -11.25
C MET A 46 1.78 -8.65 -11.28
N THR A 47 2.30 -7.44 -11.16
CA THR A 47 3.75 -7.25 -11.27
C THR A 47 4.42 -8.01 -10.12
N PRO A 48 5.63 -8.55 -10.29
CA PRO A 48 6.33 -9.29 -9.23
C PRO A 48 6.43 -8.48 -7.92
N GLU A 49 6.53 -7.15 -8.04
CA GLU A 49 6.51 -6.21 -6.93
C GLU A 49 5.16 -6.20 -6.19
N GLN A 50 4.04 -6.13 -6.91
CA GLN A 50 2.70 -6.21 -6.31
C GLN A 50 2.44 -7.55 -5.63
N GLN A 51 2.95 -8.66 -6.21
CA GLN A 51 2.84 -9.97 -5.59
C GLN A 51 3.61 -10.03 -4.26
N LYS A 52 4.79 -9.42 -4.23
CA LYS A 52 5.61 -9.30 -3.01
C LYS A 52 4.94 -8.42 -1.96
N ILE A 53 4.31 -7.30 -2.37
CA ILE A 53 3.52 -6.45 -1.46
C ILE A 53 2.41 -7.27 -0.80
N LEU A 54 1.63 -8.01 -1.60
CA LEU A 54 0.53 -8.83 -1.10
C LEU A 54 1.02 -9.95 -0.15
N GLU A 55 2.18 -10.54 -0.43
CA GLU A 55 2.80 -11.54 0.46
C GLU A 55 3.24 -10.91 1.79
N LEU A 56 3.84 -9.71 1.74
CA LEU A 56 4.27 -8.98 2.93
C LEU A 56 3.07 -8.54 3.79
N GLU A 57 2.00 -8.02 3.18
CA GLU A 57 0.78 -7.66 3.88
C GLU A 57 0.17 -8.86 4.62
N LYS A 58 0.12 -10.03 3.98
CA LYS A 58 -0.34 -11.27 4.63
C LYS A 58 0.53 -11.67 5.81
N LYS A 59 1.86 -11.52 5.70
CA LYS A 59 2.79 -11.81 6.80
C LYS A 59 2.60 -10.85 7.96
N ILE A 60 2.47 -9.56 7.69
CA ILE A 60 2.24 -8.53 8.72
C ILE A 60 0.95 -8.85 9.49
N LYS A 61 -0.15 -9.10 8.77
CA LYS A 61 -1.43 -9.42 9.40
C LYS A 61 -1.33 -10.63 10.34
N ARG A 62 -0.65 -11.70 9.90
CA ARG A 62 -0.44 -12.88 10.74
C ARG A 62 0.39 -12.59 12.00
N ILE A 63 1.47 -11.82 11.86
CA ILE A 63 2.32 -11.43 12.99
C ILE A 63 1.52 -10.59 14.00
N GLU A 64 0.67 -9.69 13.52
CA GLU A 64 -0.20 -8.88 14.38
C GLU A 64 -1.22 -9.73 15.14
N GLU A 65 -1.85 -10.69 14.47
CA GLU A 65 -2.77 -11.65 15.11
C GLU A 65 -2.05 -12.47 16.20
N GLU A 66 -0.88 -13.04 15.89
CA GLU A 66 -0.07 -13.81 16.85
C GLU A 66 0.35 -12.94 18.06
N LYS A 67 0.74 -11.68 17.83
CA LYS A 67 1.08 -10.73 18.89
C LYS A 67 -0.12 -10.42 19.79
N GLU A 68 -1.31 -10.24 19.21
CA GLU A 68 -2.53 -10.01 20.00
C GLU A 68 -2.93 -11.22 20.83
N ILE A 69 -2.78 -12.43 20.29
CA ILE A 69 -2.99 -13.67 21.06
C ILE A 69 -2.00 -13.73 22.23
N LEU A 70 -0.72 -13.48 21.99
CA LEU A 70 0.30 -13.48 23.04
C LEU A 70 -0.01 -12.46 24.14
N LYS A 71 -0.36 -11.22 23.78
CA LYS A 71 -0.74 -10.19 24.76
C LYS A 71 -1.93 -10.62 25.61
N LYS A 72 -2.98 -11.20 24.99
CA LYS A 72 -4.15 -11.70 25.71
C LYS A 72 -3.78 -12.83 26.66
N ALA A 73 -2.95 -13.78 26.23
CA ALA A 73 -2.46 -14.86 27.08
C ALA A 73 -1.64 -14.32 28.26
N THR A 74 -0.71 -13.38 28.03
CA THR A 74 0.07 -12.75 29.09
C THR A 74 -0.82 -12.00 30.07
N ALA A 75 -1.82 -11.26 29.59
CA ALA A 75 -2.78 -10.55 30.44
C ALA A 75 -3.56 -11.53 31.35
N LEU A 76 -4.06 -12.64 30.78
CA LEU A 76 -4.77 -13.68 31.53
C LEU A 76 -3.88 -14.32 32.60
N LEU A 77 -2.64 -14.65 32.25
CA LEU A 77 -1.69 -15.30 33.15
C LEU A 77 -1.30 -14.37 34.32
N MET A 78 -1.12 -13.07 34.05
CA MET A 78 -0.90 -12.08 35.11
C MET A 78 -2.12 -11.93 36.03
N SER A 79 -3.35 -11.92 35.49
CA SER A 79 -4.56 -11.87 36.33
C SER A 79 -4.74 -13.11 37.21
N ASP A 80 -4.42 -14.30 36.72
CA ASP A 80 -4.51 -15.55 37.49
C ASP A 80 -3.47 -15.61 38.62
N SER A 81 -2.27 -15.05 38.40
CA SER A 81 -1.24 -14.97 39.44
C SER A 81 -1.65 -14.05 40.61
N LEU A 82 -2.38 -12.95 40.32
CA LEU A 82 -2.87 -12.04 41.35
C LEU A 82 -4.08 -12.58 42.12
N SER A 83 -4.93 -13.40 41.49
CA SER A 83 -6.10 -13.98 42.15
C SER A 83 -5.74 -15.14 43.07
N ASN A 84 -4.71 -15.94 42.73
CA ASN A 84 -4.27 -17.10 43.51
C ASN A 84 -3.33 -16.74 44.69
N SER A 85 -2.95 -15.46 44.83
CA SER A 85 -2.08 -14.96 45.92
C SER A 85 -2.84 -14.20 47.02
N ARG A 86 -4.19 -14.21 46.99
CA ARG A 86 -5.07 -13.69 48.05
C ARG A 86 -5.69 -14.83 48.85
#